data_AF-A0A6G0DJG8-F1
#
_entry.id   AF-A0A6G0DJG8-F1
#
_cell.length_a   1.000
_cell.length_b   1.000
_cell.length_c   1.000
_cell.angle_alpha   90.00
_cell.angle_beta   90.00
_cell.angle_gamma   90.00
#
_symmetry.space_group_name_H-M   'P 1'
#
loop_
_entity.id
_entity.type
_entity.pdbx_description
1 polymer ?
#
loop_
_entity_poly.entity_id
_entity_poly.type
_entity_poly.pdbx_seq_one_letter_code
_entity_poly.pdbx_strand_id
1 'polypeptide(L)'
;MNMLFAIRTIQERTGRDLGATFLSGTTISNSLTELYLLFKYLRPKEMERQGITCFDGWAAVYAKKSTDFEFSVTNQVVQKERFRYFIKVPELANFYAE
;
A
#
# COMPACT_ATOMS: atom_id res chain seq x y z
N MET A 1 10.12 -8.45 19.31
CA MET A 1 9.38 -7.17 19.44
C MET A 1 8.73 -6.87 18.09
N ASN A 2 7.43 -6.58 18.04
CA ASN A 2 6.71 -6.32 16.78
C ASN A 2 7.07 -4.91 16.24
N MET A 3 7.48 -4.80 14.98
CA MET A 3 7.85 -3.53 14.34
C MET A 3 6.71 -2.50 14.39
N LEU A 4 5.45 -2.94 14.23
CA LEU A 4 4.28 -2.08 14.31
C LEU A 4 4.18 -1.42 15.69
N PHE A 5 4.41 -2.22 16.75
CA PHE A 5 4.34 -1.74 18.12
C PHE A 5 5.42 -0.70 18.42
N ALA A 6 6.65 -0.92 17.95
CA ALA A 6 7.74 0.03 18.12
C ALA A 6 7.45 1.38 17.44
N ILE A 7 7.02 1.34 16.17
CA ILE A 7 6.67 2.56 15.42
C ILE A 7 5.48 3.26 16.06
N ARG A 8 4.46 2.50 16.48
CA ARG A 8 3.27 3.11 17.07
C ARG A 8 3.56 3.78 18.40
N THR A 9 4.43 3.19 19.22
CA THR A 9 4.89 3.81 20.47
C THR A 9 5.56 5.17 20.23
N ILE A 10 6.36 5.30 19.16
CA ILE A 10 6.99 6.57 18.79
C ILE A 10 5.93 7.60 18.37
N GLN A 11 5.00 7.20 17.50
CA GLN A 11 3.93 8.07 17.00
C GLN A 11 2.97 8.53 18.11
N GLU A 12 2.67 7.67 19.09
CA GLU A 12 1.83 8.02 20.24
C GLU A 12 2.52 9.05 21.14
N ARG A 13 3.83 8.93 21.35
CA ARG A 13 4.61 9.90 22.15
C ARG A 13 4.71 11.27 21.49
N THR A 14 4.79 11.33 20.16
CA THR A 14 4.89 12.59 19.42
C THR A 14 3.52 13.15 19.03
N GLY A 15 2.46 12.35 19.13
CA GLY A 15 1.12 12.68 18.64
C GLY A 15 1.03 12.78 17.12
N ARG A 16 2.07 12.38 16.37
CA ARG A 16 2.19 12.55 14.91
C ARG A 16 2.56 11.23 14.25
N ASP A 17 2.19 11.09 13.00
CA ASP A 17 2.57 9.96 12.12
C ASP A 17 4.00 10.14 11.59
N LEU A 18 4.92 10.47 12.48
CA LEU A 18 6.32 10.81 12.20
C LEU A 18 7.24 10.14 13.22
N GLY A 19 8.53 10.01 12.87
CA GLY A 19 9.57 9.46 13.76
C GLY A 19 10.13 8.10 13.33
N ALA A 20 9.74 7.60 12.17
CA ALA A 20 10.35 6.44 11.52
C ALA A 20 10.44 6.68 10.01
N THR A 21 11.50 6.13 9.40
CA THR A 21 11.70 6.11 7.95
C THR A 21 12.12 4.71 7.55
N PHE A 22 11.51 4.14 6.52
CA PHE A 22 11.94 2.88 5.93
C PHE A 22 12.91 3.15 4.80
N LEU A 23 13.99 2.39 4.76
CA LEU A 23 15.06 2.48 3.78
C LEU A 23 15.15 1.14 3.07
N SER A 24 15.04 1.14 1.75
CA SER A 24 15.18 -0.04 0.90
C SER A 24 16.09 0.28 -0.26
N GLY A 25 16.99 -0.65 -0.60
CA GLY A 25 17.86 -0.54 -1.79
C GLY A 25 17.12 -0.80 -3.11
N THR A 26 15.90 -1.33 -3.03
CA THR A 26 14.97 -1.50 -4.15
C THR A 26 13.74 -0.64 -3.87
N THR A 27 13.34 0.19 -4.84
CA THR A 27 12.29 1.21 -4.63
C THR A 27 10.97 0.58 -4.17
N ILE A 28 10.46 -0.39 -4.94
CA ILE A 28 9.30 -1.25 -4.64
C ILE A 28 9.56 -2.53 -5.44
N SER A 29 9.74 -3.67 -4.77
CA SER A 29 10.37 -4.87 -5.36
C SER A 29 9.40 -5.79 -6.09
N ASN A 30 8.35 -5.23 -6.69
CA ASN A 30 7.29 -5.87 -7.50
C ASN A 30 5.95 -6.17 -6.80
N SER A 31 5.73 -5.74 -5.55
CA SER A 31 4.42 -5.85 -4.93
C SER A 31 3.83 -4.49 -4.58
N LEU A 32 2.64 -4.18 -5.13
CA LEU A 32 1.83 -3.01 -4.73
C LEU A 32 1.56 -3.01 -3.21
N THR A 33 1.57 -4.19 -2.60
CA THR A 33 1.41 -4.36 -1.16
C THR A 33 2.55 -3.72 -0.36
N GLU A 34 3.77 -3.63 -0.90
CA GLU A 34 4.89 -2.98 -0.20
C GLU A 34 4.60 -1.49 0.05
N LEU A 35 4.06 -0.80 -0.96
CA LEU A 35 3.71 0.62 -0.83
C LEU A 35 2.52 0.82 0.11
N TYR A 36 1.51 -0.06 0.04
CA TYR A 36 0.41 -0.05 1.02
C TYR A 36 0.93 -0.23 2.46
N LEU A 37 1.87 -1.16 2.67
CA LEU A 37 2.45 -1.40 3.99
C LEU A 37 3.23 -0.18 4.48
N LEU A 38 3.98 0.52 3.61
CA LEU A 38 4.64 1.77 3.98
C LEU A 38 3.65 2.77 4.59
N PHE A 39 2.50 2.99 3.96
CA PHE A 39 1.46 3.86 4.51
C PHE A 39 0.89 3.31 5.83
N LYS A 40 0.63 2.01 5.91
CA LYS A 40 0.09 1.38 7.12
C LYS A 40 1.00 1.57 8.34
N TYR A 41 2.31 1.55 8.15
CA TYR A 41 3.27 1.78 9.22
C TYR A 41 3.51 3.26 9.50
N LEU A 42 3.70 4.06 8.45
CA LEU A 42 4.18 5.43 8.58
C LEU A 42 3.05 6.44 8.74
N ARG A 43 1.90 6.25 8.08
CA ARG A 43 0.80 7.23 7.96
C ARG A 43 -0.59 6.66 8.34
N PRO A 44 -0.76 6.00 9.51
CA PRO A 44 -2.04 5.38 9.90
C PRO A 44 -3.21 6.36 10.07
N LYS A 45 -2.99 7.58 10.58
CA LYS A 45 -4.05 8.60 10.74
C LYS A 45 -4.53 9.11 9.41
N GLU A 46 -3.63 9.24 8.44
CA GLU A 46 -3.99 9.69 7.10
C GLU A 46 -4.76 8.60 6.35
N MET A 47 -4.40 7.32 6.52
CA MET A 47 -5.23 6.20 6.07
C MET A 47 -6.64 6.24 6.66
N GLU A 48 -6.76 6.50 7.96
CA GLU A 48 -8.04 6.65 8.65
C GLU A 48 -8.84 7.85 8.11
N ARG A 49 -8.18 9.00 7.89
CA ARG A 49 -8.79 10.21 7.30
C ARG A 49 -9.39 9.94 5.92
N GLN A 50 -8.71 9.15 5.09
CA GLN A 50 -9.17 8.77 3.75
C GLN A 50 -10.15 7.58 3.77
N GLY A 51 -10.45 6.99 4.94
CA GLY A 51 -11.33 5.83 5.06
C GLY A 51 -10.73 4.53 4.53
N ILE A 52 -9.40 4.44 4.44
CA ILE A 52 -8.68 3.28 3.92
C ILE A 52 -8.39 2.31 5.06
N THR A 53 -9.20 1.25 5.16
CA THR A 53 -9.08 0.24 6.24
C THR A 53 -8.39 -1.05 5.81
N CYS A 54 -8.27 -1.28 4.49
CA CYS A 54 -7.70 -2.50 3.93
C CYS A 54 -6.97 -2.23 2.59
N PHE A 55 -6.24 -3.24 2.13
CA PHE A 55 -5.51 -3.18 0.87
C PHE A 55 -6.43 -2.97 -0.33
N ASP A 56 -7.59 -3.62 -0.38
CA ASP A 56 -8.51 -3.52 -1.52
C ASP A 56 -9.04 -2.09 -1.67
N GLY A 57 -9.38 -1.42 -0.56
CA GLY A 57 -9.79 -0.02 -0.56
C GLY A 57 -8.69 0.91 -1.06
N TRP A 58 -7.45 0.68 -0.64
CA TRP A 58 -6.29 1.43 -1.12
C TRP A 58 -6.03 1.19 -2.62
N ALA A 59 -6.05 -0.07 -3.04
CA ALA A 59 -5.80 -0.47 -4.42
C ALA A 59 -6.90 0.03 -5.37
N ALA A 60 -8.15 0.14 -4.91
CA ALA A 60 -9.25 0.73 -5.68
C ALA A 60 -9.01 2.22 -6.02
N VAL A 61 -8.28 2.95 -5.17
CA VAL A 61 -7.98 4.37 -5.39
C VAL A 61 -6.70 4.56 -6.20
N TYR A 62 -5.67 3.74 -5.92
CA TYR A 62 -4.30 4.00 -6.35
C TYR A 62 -3.71 2.96 -7.31
N ALA A 63 -4.45 1.90 -7.66
CA ALA A 63 -3.98 0.89 -8.60
C ALA A 63 -4.95 0.69 -9.77
N LYS A 64 -4.40 0.41 -10.95
CA LYS A 64 -5.14 0.01 -12.14
C LYS A 64 -5.08 -1.50 -12.30
N LYS A 65 -6.25 -2.12 -12.39
CA LYS A 65 -6.42 -3.53 -12.75
C LYS A 65 -6.30 -3.70 -14.27
N SER A 66 -5.56 -4.71 -14.71
CA SER A 66 -5.71 -5.29 -16.04
C SER A 66 -6.43 -6.63 -15.92
N THR A 67 -7.22 -6.94 -16.94
CA THR A 67 -7.84 -8.25 -17.09
C THR A 67 -7.10 -8.96 -18.22
N ASP A 68 -6.58 -10.14 -17.93
CA ASP A 68 -5.93 -11.00 -18.91
C ASP A 68 -6.62 -12.39 -18.91
N PHE A 69 -6.65 -13.06 -20.06
CA PHE A 69 -7.18 -14.41 -20.18
C PHE A 69 -6.03 -15.42 -20.09
N GLU A 70 -6.18 -16.41 -19.21
CA GLU A 70 -5.17 -17.45 -18.96
C GLU A 70 -5.85 -18.83 -18.99
N PHE A 71 -5.13 -19.85 -19.44
CA PHE A 71 -5.61 -21.22 -19.33
C PHE A 71 -5.48 -21.72 -17.90
N SER A 72 -6.57 -22.28 -17.37
CA SER A 72 -6.55 -23.00 -16.08
C SER A 72 -5.77 -24.31 -16.21
N VAL A 73 -5.47 -24.93 -15.07
CA VAL A 73 -4.94 -26.30 -15.00
C VAL A 73 -5.86 -27.35 -15.66
N THR A 74 -7.14 -27.02 -15.84
CA THR A 74 -8.14 -27.84 -16.54
C THR A 74 -8.33 -27.45 -18.01
N ASN A 75 -7.44 -26.62 -18.55
CA ASN A 75 -7.44 -26.14 -19.94
C ASN A 75 -8.69 -25.29 -20.32
N GLN A 76 -9.35 -24.69 -19.32
CA GLN A 76 -10.43 -23.74 -19.54
C GLN A 76 -9.87 -22.32 -19.59
N VAL A 77 -10.45 -21.47 -20.43
CA VAL A 77 -10.09 -20.04 -20.45
C VAL A 77 -10.69 -19.37 -19.22
N VAL A 78 -9.82 -18.84 -18.35
CA VAL A 78 -10.21 -18.14 -17.13
C VAL A 78 -9.72 -16.71 -17.20
N GLN A 79 -10.61 -15.79 -16.82
CA GLN A 79 -10.29 -14.38 -16.69
C GLN A 79 -9.53 -14.14 -15.37
N LYS A 80 -8.35 -13.54 -15.44
CA LYS A 80 -7.55 -13.14 -14.28
C LYS A 80 -7.40 -11.62 -14.22
N GLU A 81 -7.84 -11.04 -13.11
CA GLU A 81 -7.50 -9.66 -12.78
C GLU A 81 -6.13 -9.60 -12.11
N ARG A 82 -5.29 -8.67 -12.58
CA ARG A 82 -3.98 -8.39 -11.99
C ARG A 82 -3.85 -6.88 -11.81
N PHE A 83 -3.40 -6.45 -10.64
CA PHE A 83 -2.99 -5.07 -10.49
C PHE A 83 -1.62 -4.88 -11.17
N ARG A 84 -1.52 -3.94 -12.10
CA ARG A 84 -0.28 -3.73 -12.89
C ARG A 84 0.39 -2.38 -12.70
N TYR A 85 -0.40 -1.33 -12.47
CA TYR A 85 0.11 0.04 -12.49
C TYR A 85 -0.44 0.86 -11.33
N PHE A 86 0.39 1.77 -10.80
CA PHE A 86 -0.10 2.84 -9.96
C PHE A 86 -0.81 3.89 -10.81
N ILE A 87 -1.90 4.42 -10.28
CA ILE A 87 -2.57 5.62 -10.78
C ILE A 87 -2.57 6.67 -9.66
N LYS A 88 -2.80 7.93 -10.02
CA LYS A 88 -2.80 9.05 -9.05
C LYS A 88 -1.47 9.15 -8.28
N VAL A 89 -0.36 9.08 -9.01
CA VAL A 89 1.00 9.13 -8.45
C VAL A 89 1.28 10.45 -7.70
N PRO A 90 0.86 11.64 -8.18
CA PRO A 90 0.99 12.87 -7.40
C PRO A 90 0.29 12.81 -6.04
N GLU A 91 -0.91 12.23 -5.99
CA GLU A 91 -1.69 12.07 -4.78
C GLU A 91 -1.04 11.05 -3.82
N LEU A 92 -0.47 9.96 -4.34
CA LEU A 92 0.35 9.03 -3.57
C LEU A 92 1.58 9.71 -2.95
N ALA A 93 2.24 10.61 -3.70
CA ALA A 93 3.39 11.35 -3.20
C ALA A 93 3.00 12.33 -2.09
N ASN A 94 1.86 13.03 -2.24
CA ASN A 94 1.32 13.91 -1.21
C ASN A 94 0.93 13.13 0.05
N PHE A 95 0.28 11.97 -0.13
CA PHE A 95 -0.06 11.07 0.96
C PHE A 95 1.20 10.61 1.73
N TYR A 96 2.35 10.46 1.08
CA TYR A 96 3.59 10.12 1.77
C TYR A 96 4.17 11.30 2.55
N ALA A 97 4.02 12.52 2.03
CA ALA A 97 4.62 13.74 2.58
C ALA A 97 3.88 14.31 3.81
N GLU A 98 2.56 14.16 3.90
CA GLU A 98 1.74 14.56 5.05
C GLU A 98 2.01 13.69 6.29
#